data_AF-A0A8J5ZVD8-F1
#
_entry.id   AF-A0A8J5ZVD8-F1
#
_cell.length_a   1.000
_cell.length_b   1.000
_cell.length_c   1.000
_cell.angle_alpha   90.00
_cell.angle_beta   90.00
_cell.angle_gamma   90.00
#
_symmetry.space_group_name_H-M   'P 1'
#
loop_
_entity.id
_entity.type
_entity.pdbx_description
1 polymer ?
#
loop_
_entity_poly.entity_id
_entity_poly.type
_entity_poly.pdbx_seq_one_letter_code
_entity_poly.pdbx_strand_id
1 'polypeptide(L)'
;KIQSDLTSHEISLEEMKKHNQGKETAQRILSQVGVAQKKLQDVSMKFRLFQKPANFEQRLEESKMILDEVKMHLPALETKSVEQEVVQSQLNHCV
;
A
#
# COMPACT_ATOMS: atom_id res chain seq x y z
N LYS A 1 14.53 8.22 -5.15
CA LYS A 1 15.41 8.95 -4.21
C LYS A 1 15.58 8.17 -2.91
N ILE A 2 14.51 7.95 -2.12
CA ILE A 2 14.56 7.21 -0.83
C ILE A 2 15.23 5.83 -0.93
N GLN A 3 14.92 5.00 -1.93
CA GLN A 3 15.55 3.68 -2.07
C GLN A 3 17.07 3.76 -2.27
N SER A 4 17.55 4.73 -3.05
CA SER A 4 18.98 4.95 -3.26
C SER A 4 19.66 5.42 -1.97
N ASP A 5 18.99 6.29 -1.20
CA ASP A 5 19.52 6.81 0.07
C ASP A 5 19.61 5.67 1.11
N LEU A 6 18.59 4.81 1.19
CA LEU A 6 18.58 3.62 2.04
C LEU A 6 19.74 2.68 1.72
N THR A 7 19.93 2.34 0.44
CA THR A 7 21.04 1.47 0.00
C THR A 7 22.39 2.11 0.28
N SER A 8 22.55 3.41 0.00
CA SER A 8 23.80 4.12 0.26
C SER A 8 24.17 4.10 1.75
N HIS A 9 23.21 4.36 2.64
CA HIS A 9 23.45 4.32 4.08
C HIS A 9 23.70 2.92 4.63
N GLU A 10 23.07 1.89 4.06
CA GLU A 10 23.34 0.49 4.43
C GLU A 10 24.79 0.11 4.12
N ILE A 11 25.28 0.48 2.93
CA ILE A 11 26.68 0.31 2.54
C ILE A 11 27.62 1.03 3.51
N SER A 12 27.36 2.31 3.79
CA SER A 12 28.22 3.10 4.69
C SER A 12 28.28 2.54 6.11
N LEU A 13 27.15 2.04 6.65
CA LEU A 13 27.12 1.42 7.97
C LEU A 13 27.88 0.08 8.00
N GLU A 14 27.81 -0.70 6.93
CA GLU A 14 28.55 -1.96 6.82
C GLU A 14 30.06 -1.73 6.68
N GLU A 15 30.48 -0.72 5.92
CA GLU A 15 31.88 -0.29 5.85
C GLU A 15 32.39 0.20 7.21
N MET A 16 31.59 1.01 7.92
CA MET A 16 31.93 1.49 9.25
C MET A 16 32.07 0.33 10.24
N LYS A 17 31.21 -0.68 10.16
CA LYS A 17 31.30 -1.90 10.97
C LYS A 17 32.61 -2.64 10.70
N LYS A 18 32.93 -2.90 9.42
CA LYS A 18 34.17 -3.58 9.01
C LYS A 18 35.42 -2.82 9.47
N HIS A 19 35.44 -1.50 9.33
CA HIS A 19 36.58 -0.68 9.76
C HIS A 19 36.81 -0.68 11.28
N ASN A 20 35.77 -0.91 12.07
CA ASN A 20 35.82 -0.91 13.54
C ASN A 20 35.87 -2.30 14.17
N GLN A 21 35.73 -3.37 13.38
CA GLN A 21 35.86 -4.74 13.85
C GLN A 21 37.28 -5.02 14.38
N GLY A 22 37.37 -5.76 15.48
CA GLY A 22 38.65 -6.15 16.10
C GLY A 22 39.37 -5.05 16.87
N LYS A 23 38.85 -3.81 16.88
CA LYS A 23 39.41 -2.71 17.68
C LYS A 23 38.69 -2.65 19.03
N GLU A 24 39.39 -3.00 20.12
CA GLU A 24 38.81 -2.98 21.48
C GLU A 24 38.25 -1.59 21.86
N THR A 25 38.93 -0.52 21.44
CA THR A 25 38.51 0.87 21.67
C THR A 25 37.25 1.26 20.88
N ALA A 26 36.85 0.47 19.89
CA ALA A 26 35.71 0.76 19.02
C ALA A 26 34.39 0.12 19.46
N GLN A 27 34.33 -0.55 20.62
CA GLN A 27 33.09 -1.17 21.12
C GLN A 27 31.90 -0.20 21.16
N ARG A 28 32.10 1.04 21.62
CA ARG A 28 31.04 2.07 21.64
C ARG A 28 30.55 2.41 20.23
N ILE A 29 31.47 2.53 19.28
CA ILE A 29 31.16 2.83 17.87
C ILE A 29 30.36 1.67 17.27
N LEU A 30 30.81 0.42 17.47
CA LEU A 30 30.11 -0.77 16.99
C LEU A 30 28.69 -0.87 17.57
N SER A 31 28.50 -0.53 18.85
CA SER A 31 27.17 -0.47 19.46
C SER A 31 26.27 0.58 18.79
N GLN A 32 26.79 1.76 18.49
CA GLN A 32 26.04 2.82 17.81
C GLN A 32 25.72 2.44 16.35
N VAL A 33 26.65 1.81 15.66
CA VAL A 33 26.42 1.26 14.31
C VAL A 33 25.30 0.23 14.33
N GLY A 34 25.27 -0.67 15.32
CA GLY A 34 24.18 -1.64 15.48
C GLY A 34 22.81 -0.98 15.69
N VAL A 35 22.75 0.08 16.51
CA VAL A 35 21.51 0.86 16.71
C VAL A 35 21.07 1.53 15.40
N ALA A 36 22.00 2.12 14.64
CA ALA A 36 21.70 2.75 13.37
C ALA A 36 21.23 1.74 12.32
N GLN A 37 21.88 0.56 12.23
CA GLN A 37 21.48 -0.53 11.34
C GLN A 37 20.05 -1.00 11.65
N LYS A 38 19.70 -1.18 12.92
CA LYS A 38 18.34 -1.55 13.32
C LYS A 38 17.31 -0.50 12.90
N LYS A 39 17.59 0.78 13.14
CA LYS A 39 16.71 1.88 12.70
C LYS A 39 16.56 1.91 11.18
N LEU A 40 17.64 1.70 10.43
CA LEU A 40 17.60 1.68 8.98
C LEU A 40 16.78 0.51 8.45
N GLN A 41 16.89 -0.67 9.07
CA GLN A 41 16.04 -1.83 8.75
C GLN A 41 14.56 -1.55 9.00
N ASP A 42 14.21 -0.90 10.12
CA ASP A 42 12.83 -0.50 10.41
C ASP A 42 12.28 0.46 9.34
N VAL A 43 13.09 1.43 8.89
CA VAL A 43 12.72 2.36 7.81
C VAL A 43 12.55 1.59 6.49
N SER A 44 13.48 0.71 6.14
CA SER A 44 13.41 -0.11 4.92
C SER A 44 12.20 -1.07 4.91
N MET A 45 11.80 -1.60 6.07
CA MET A 45 10.60 -2.42 6.18
C MET A 45 9.34 -1.58 5.96
N LYS A 46 9.23 -0.42 6.63
CA LYS A 46 8.10 0.50 6.45
C LYS A 46 8.01 0.99 5.00
N PHE A 47 9.13 1.36 4.39
CA PHE A 47 9.17 1.79 3.00
C PHE A 47 8.60 0.74 2.06
N ARG A 48 8.98 -0.53 2.21
CA ARG A 48 8.41 -1.65 1.44
C ARG A 48 6.91 -1.83 1.66
N LEU A 49 6.45 -1.75 2.90
CA LEU A 49 5.02 -1.82 3.23
C LEU A 49 4.20 -0.68 2.60
N PHE A 50 4.77 0.52 2.50
CA PHE A 50 4.12 1.65 1.85
C PHE A 50 4.15 1.58 0.32
N GLN A 51 5.13 0.90 -0.27
CA GLN A 51 5.19 0.70 -1.72
C GLN A 51 4.11 -0.26 -2.22
N LYS A 52 3.75 -1.28 -1.42
CA LYS A 52 2.67 -2.20 -1.72
C LYS A 52 1.82 -2.42 -0.47
N PRO A 53 0.85 -1.54 -0.19
CA PRO A 53 -0.02 -1.68 0.96
C PRO A 53 -0.71 -3.03 0.92
N ALA A 54 -0.72 -3.74 2.05
CA ALA A 54 -1.40 -5.01 2.15
C ALA A 54 -2.87 -4.84 1.73
N ASN A 55 -3.36 -5.75 0.89
CA ASN A 55 -4.72 -5.76 0.40
C ASN A 55 -5.11 -4.55 -0.46
N PHE A 56 -4.15 -3.76 -0.99
CA PHE A 56 -4.49 -2.67 -1.90
C PHE A 56 -5.24 -3.18 -3.13
N GLU A 57 -4.71 -4.21 -3.79
CA GLU A 57 -5.34 -4.79 -4.97
C GLU A 57 -6.71 -5.39 -4.63
N GLN A 58 -6.83 -6.10 -3.51
CA GLN A 58 -8.09 -6.68 -3.05
C GLN A 58 -9.13 -5.59 -2.77
N ARG A 59 -8.80 -4.58 -1.96
CA ARG A 59 -9.71 -3.48 -1.60
C ARG A 59 -10.10 -2.65 -2.82
N LEU A 60 -9.18 -2.46 -3.75
CA LEU A 60 -9.46 -1.79 -5.01
C LEU A 60 -10.48 -2.57 -5.83
N GLU A 61 -10.32 -3.90 -5.92
CA GLU A 61 -11.25 -4.76 -6.65
C GLU A 61 -12.63 -4.80 -5.98
N GLU A 62 -12.69 -4.95 -4.66
CA GLU A 62 -13.94 -4.85 -3.88
C GLU A 62 -14.65 -3.52 -4.13
N SER A 63 -13.90 -2.42 -4.15
CA SER A 63 -14.46 -1.07 -4.41
C SER A 63 -15.04 -0.95 -5.82
N LYS A 64 -14.40 -1.55 -6.83
CA LYS A 64 -14.91 -1.58 -8.20
C LYS A 64 -16.19 -2.41 -8.30
N MET A 65 -16.21 -3.59 -7.67
CA MET A 65 -17.39 -4.46 -7.67
C MET A 65 -18.62 -3.75 -7.09
N ILE A 66 -18.45 -3.09 -5.92
CA ILE A 66 -19.53 -2.31 -5.30
C ILE A 66 -19.97 -1.16 -6.21
N LEU A 67 -19.02 -0.45 -6.82
CA LEU A 67 -19.34 0.65 -7.75
C LEU A 67 -20.13 0.15 -8.96
N ASP A 68 -19.76 -1.00 -9.52
CA ASP A 68 -20.45 -1.56 -10.68
C ASP A 68 -21.85 -2.06 -10.31
N GLU A 69 -22.04 -2.61 -9.10
CA GLU A 69 -23.37 -2.91 -8.56
C GLU A 69 -24.23 -1.64 -8.47
N VAL A 70 -23.70 -0.55 -7.92
CA VAL A 70 -24.41 0.73 -7.87
C VAL A 70 -24.80 1.21 -9.27
N LYS A 71 -23.88 1.13 -10.24
CA LYS A 71 -24.15 1.52 -11.63
C LYS A 71 -25.23 0.66 -12.29
N MET A 72 -25.33 -0.62 -11.96
CA MET A 72 -26.41 -1.48 -12.48
C MET A 72 -27.79 -1.03 -12.01
N HIS A 73 -27.90 -0.54 -10.77
CA HIS A 73 -29.16 -0.09 -10.19
C HIS A 73 -29.53 1.35 -10.57
N LEU A 74 -28.56 2.18 -10.92
CA LEU A 74 -28.76 3.61 -11.19
C LEU A 74 -29.79 3.91 -12.30
N PRO A 75 -29.82 3.22 -13.46
CA PRO A 75 -30.81 3.47 -14.52
C PRO A 75 -32.27 3.25 -14.08
N ALA A 76 -32.51 2.28 -13.20
CA ALA A 76 -33.84 2.01 -12.65
C ALA A 76 -34.31 3.13 -11.69
N LEU A 77 -33.37 3.84 -11.06
CA LEU A 77 -33.67 4.97 -10.18
C LEU A 77 -33.78 6.30 -10.93
N GLU A 78 -33.09 6.44 -12.06
CA GLU A 78 -33.15 7.63 -12.92
C GLU A 78 -34.45 7.72 -13.73
N THR A 79 -35.30 6.68 -13.70
CA THR A 79 -36.55 6.66 -14.45
C THR A 79 -37.55 7.68 -13.88
N LYS A 80 -37.66 8.84 -14.52
CA LYS A 80 -38.60 9.92 -14.16
C LYS A 80 -39.95 9.86 -14.91
N SER A 81 -40.27 8.77 -15.62
CA SER A 81 -41.46 8.74 -16.47
C SER A 81 -42.65 8.03 -15.82
N VAL A 82 -43.78 8.75 -15.75
CA VAL A 82 -45.10 8.28 -15.27
C VAL A 82 -45.93 7.74 -16.45
N GLU A 83 -45.29 7.36 -17.55
CA GLU A 83 -45.96 6.82 -18.74
C GLU A 83 -46.22 5.32 -18.57
N GLN A 84 -47.51 4.97 -18.68
CA GLN A 84 -48.05 3.64 -18.40
C GLN A 84 -47.36 2.51 -19.19
N GLU A 85 -46.89 2.80 -20.42
CA GLU A 85 -46.21 1.82 -21.28
C GLU A 85 -44.82 1.44 -20.75
N VAL A 86 -44.10 2.38 -20.13
CA VAL A 86 -42.78 2.14 -19.55
C VAL A 86 -42.92 1.29 -18.28
N VAL A 87 -43.90 1.62 -17.42
CA VAL A 87 -44.21 0.88 -16.19
C VAL A 87 -44.61 -0.58 -16.50
N GLN A 88 -45.42 -0.79 -17.53
CA GLN A 88 -45.86 -2.13 -17.93
C GLN A 88 -44.72 -2.99 -18.48
N SER A 89 -43.77 -2.39 -19.22
CA SER A 89 -42.61 -3.11 -19.74
C SER A 89 -41.67 -3.61 -18.63
N GLN A 90 -41.56 -2.86 -17.53
CA GLN A 90 -40.71 -3.20 -16.40
C GLN A 90 -41.34 -4.26 -15.47
N LEU A 91 -42.67 -4.22 -15.27
CA LEU A 91 -43.37 -5.25 -14.50
C LEU A 91 -43.21 -6.64 -15.14
N ASN A 92 -43.23 -6.71 -16.48
CA ASN A 92 -43.02 -7.95 -17.22
C ASN A 92 -41.59 -8.51 -17.07
N HIS A 93 -40.63 -7.70 -16.63
CA HIS A 93 -39.25 -8.15 -16.36
C HIS A 93 -39.03 -8.60 -14.90
N CYS A 94 -40.04 -8.45 -14.04
CA CYS A 94 -40.02 -8.90 -12.64
C CYS A 94 -40.83 -10.19 -12.39
N VAL A 95 -41.47 -10.77 -13.41
CA VAL A 95 -42.26 -12.02 -13.33
C VAL A 95 -41.53 -13.16 -14.05
#